data_AF-A0A3D1ZZB6-F1
#
_entry.id   AF-A0A3D1ZZB6-F1
#
_cell.length_a   1.000
_cell.length_b   1.000
_cell.length_c   1.000
_cell.angle_alpha   90.00
_cell.angle_beta   90.00
_cell.angle_gamma   90.00
#
_symmetry.space_group_name_H-M   'P 1'
#
loop_
_entity.id
_entity.type
_entity.pdbx_description
1 polymer ?
#
loop_
_entity_poly.entity_id
_entity_poly.type
_entity_poly.pdbx_seq_one_letter_code
_entity_poly.pdbx_strand_id
1 'polypeptide(L)' 'MQQNQQEQSAASTSNGIMDAAMARQILELEEDANKEDVLAAHKRMMAKNHPDKGGSTYLASQINQAKDLLLDDLES' A
#
# COMPACT_ATOMS: atom_id res chain seq x y z
N MET A 1 3.45 18.43 39.34
CA MET A 1 2.63 18.19 38.14
C MET A 1 3.51 18.44 36.92
N GLN A 2 4.08 17.38 36.34
CA GLN A 2 5.01 17.47 35.22
C GLN A 2 4.61 16.40 34.20
N GLN A 3 4.17 16.88 33.03
CA GLN A 3 4.30 16.33 31.68
C GLN A 3 4.04 14.82 31.49
N ASN A 4 2.83 14.49 31.02
CA ASN A 4 2.54 13.24 30.30
C ASN A 4 2.08 13.60 28.88
N GLN A 5 3.01 14.16 28.10
CA GLN A 5 2.80 14.58 26.73
C GLN A 5 3.35 13.49 25.81
N GLN A 6 2.59 12.40 25.65
CA GLN A 6 2.73 11.40 24.59
C GLN A 6 1.52 10.45 24.61
N GLU A 7 0.34 11.01 24.40
CA GLU A 7 -0.84 10.25 23.94
C GLU A 7 -1.20 10.76 22.53
N GLN A 8 -0.31 10.46 21.59
CA GLN A 8 -0.61 10.47 20.15
C GLN A 8 -0.29 9.07 19.62
N SER A 9 -1.11 8.10 20.01
CA SER A 9 -1.15 6.76 19.39
C SER A 9 -2.59 6.27 19.33
N ALA A 10 -3.51 7.21 19.06
CA ALA A 10 -4.93 6.95 18.91
C ALA A 10 -5.39 7.38 17.51
N ALA A 11 -5.00 6.59 16.52
CA ALA A 11 -5.77 6.31 15.31
C ALA A 11 -4.96 5.31 14.47
N SER A 12 -5.41 4.17 14.01
CA SER A 12 -6.62 3.39 14.22
C SER A 12 -6.26 2.02 13.69
N THR A 13 -6.65 0.98 14.41
CA THR A 13 -6.84 -0.35 13.85
C THR A 13 -7.98 -0.27 12.83
N SER A 14 -7.72 0.20 11.61
CA SER A 14 -8.68 0.14 10.51
C SER A 14 -8.38 -1.08 9.66
N ASN A 15 -8.89 -2.22 10.11
CA ASN A 15 -9.24 -3.32 9.22
C ASN A 15 -10.14 -2.77 8.10
N GLY A 16 -9.59 -2.54 6.90
CA GLY A 16 -10.38 -2.42 5.67
C GLY A 16 -10.28 -1.13 4.85
N ILE A 17 -9.47 -0.14 5.25
CA ILE A 17 -9.23 1.05 4.39
C ILE A 17 -7.77 1.02 3.96
N MET A 18 -7.55 0.66 2.69
CA MET A 18 -6.27 0.82 2.03
C MET A 18 -5.93 2.32 2.04
N ASP A 19 -4.77 2.70 2.56
CA ASP A 19 -4.24 4.08 2.49
C ASP A 19 -2.99 4.15 1.61
N ALA A 20 -2.56 5.36 1.25
CA ALA A 20 -1.43 5.57 0.34
C ALA A 20 -0.11 5.03 0.91
N ALA A 21 0.11 5.13 2.22
CA ALA A 21 1.32 4.62 2.86
C ALA A 21 1.37 3.08 2.81
N MET A 22 0.27 2.42 3.17
CA MET A 22 0.13 0.97 3.08
C MET A 22 0.24 0.50 1.63
N ALA A 23 -0.31 1.24 0.67
CA ALA A 23 -0.21 0.92 -0.74
C ALA A 23 1.24 0.95 -1.24
N ARG A 24 2.00 1.97 -0.84
CA ARG A 24 3.45 2.03 -1.10
C ARG A 24 4.17 0.83 -0.49
N GLN A 25 3.85 0.46 0.75
CA GLN A 25 4.46 -0.72 1.40
C GLN A 25 4.13 -2.03 0.66
N ILE A 26 2.90 -2.23 0.21
CA ILE A 26 2.49 -3.44 -0.53
C ILE A 26 3.21 -3.54 -1.87
N LEU A 27 3.46 -2.41 -2.54
CA LEU A 27 4.19 -2.36 -3.80
C LEU A 27 5.72 -2.26 -3.61
N GLU A 28 6.21 -2.21 -2.37
CA GLU A 28 7.63 -1.98 -2.05
C GLU A 28 8.15 -0.72 -2.76
N LEU A 29 7.45 0.40 -2.56
CA LEU A 29 7.75 1.71 -3.13
C LEU A 29 8.13 2.71 -2.03
N GLU A 30 9.00 3.64 -2.40
CA GLU A 30 9.36 4.80 -1.58
C GLU A 30 8.27 5.90 -1.67
N GLU A 31 8.33 6.88 -0.76
CA GLU A 31 7.38 8.00 -0.74
C GLU A 31 7.48 8.91 -1.98
N ASP A 32 8.68 8.99 -2.59
CA ASP A 32 8.94 9.78 -3.79
C ASP A 32 8.63 9.01 -5.10
N ALA A 33 8.01 7.83 -5.02
CA ALA A 33 7.70 7.00 -6.17
C ALA A 33 6.71 7.71 -7.11
N ASN A 34 7.04 7.72 -8.41
CA ASN A 34 6.17 8.30 -9.42
C ASN A 34 5.21 7.25 -10.01
N LYS A 35 4.34 7.72 -10.91
CA LYS A 35 3.36 6.87 -11.60
C LYS A 35 3.98 5.68 -12.34
N GLU A 36 5.13 5.87 -12.98
CA GLU A 36 5.83 4.78 -13.68
C GLU A 36 6.37 3.74 -12.71
N ASP A 37 6.88 4.17 -11.54
CA ASP A 37 7.35 3.28 -10.48
C ASP A 37 6.20 2.42 -9.93
N VAL A 38 5.01 3.01 -9.73
CA VAL A 38 3.80 2.29 -9.29
C VAL A 38 3.43 1.18 -10.27
N LEU A 39 3.43 1.48 -11.57
CA LEU A 39 3.11 0.50 -12.62
C LEU A 39 4.16 -0.62 -12.71
N ALA A 40 5.45 -0.26 -12.62
CA ALA A 40 6.54 -1.22 -12.63
C ALA A 40 6.49 -2.16 -11.41
N ALA A 41 6.25 -1.60 -10.22
CA ALA A 41 6.13 -2.34 -8.99
C ALA A 41 4.90 -3.25 -8.97
N HIS A 42 3.73 -2.78 -9.44
CA HIS A 42 2.53 -3.61 -9.59
C HIS A 42 2.81 -4.84 -10.44
N LYS A 43 3.42 -4.68 -11.61
CA LYS A 43 3.75 -5.79 -12.50
C LYS A 43 4.72 -6.79 -11.85
N ARG A 44 5.74 -6.30 -11.14
CA ARG A 44 6.70 -7.13 -10.39
C ARG A 44 6.00 -7.93 -9.28
N MET A 45 5.19 -7.25 -8.48
CA MET A 45 4.49 -7.86 -7.35
C MET A 45 3.42 -8.85 -7.80
N MET A 46 2.68 -8.55 -8.87
CA MET A 46 1.76 -9.52 -9.46
C MET A 46 2.46 -10.73 -10.03
N ALA A 47 3.57 -10.56 -10.75
CA ALA A 47 4.31 -11.69 -11.30
C ALA A 47 4.82 -12.65 -10.20
N LYS A 48 5.17 -12.11 -9.02
CA LYS A 48 5.63 -12.86 -7.83
C LYS A 48 4.47 -13.51 -7.07
N ASN A 49 3.34 -12.83 -6.93
CA ASN A 49 2.23 -13.24 -6.05
C ASN A 49 0.99 -13.75 -6.82
N HIS A 50 1.09 -13.97 -8.13
CA HIS A 50 -0.04 -14.38 -8.94
C HIS A 50 -0.65 -15.71 -8.45
N PRO A 51 -1.98 -15.82 -8.29
CA PRO A 51 -2.63 -17.05 -7.83
C PRO A 51 -2.31 -18.25 -8.72
N ASP A 52 -2.29 -18.07 -10.05
CA ASP A 52 -1.96 -19.15 -10.99
C ASP A 52 -0.54 -19.71 -10.85
N LYS A 53 0.36 -18.98 -10.17
CA LYS A 53 1.73 -19.43 -9.88
C LYS A 53 1.90 -19.91 -8.44
N GLY A 54 0.80 -20.17 -7.74
CA GLY A 54 0.78 -20.59 -6.34
C GLY A 54 0.75 -19.42 -5.35
N GLY A 55 0.48 -18.21 -5.81
CA GLY A 55 0.27 -17.04 -4.96
C GLY A 55 -1.12 -17.00 -4.33
N SER A 56 -1.40 -15.94 -3.57
CA SER A 56 -2.69 -15.76 -2.89
C SER A 56 -3.57 -14.77 -3.64
N THR A 57 -4.82 -15.16 -3.92
CA THR A 57 -5.85 -14.26 -4.47
C THR A 57 -6.04 -13.02 -3.61
N TYR A 58 -5.91 -13.16 -2.28
CA TYR A 58 -6.02 -12.04 -1.35
C TYR A 58 -4.85 -11.05 -1.52
N LEU A 59 -3.61 -11.54 -1.66
CA LEU A 59 -2.47 -10.65 -1.95
C LEU A 59 -2.61 -9.98 -3.32
N ALA A 60 -3.02 -10.72 -4.34
CA ALA A 60 -3.25 -10.16 -5.66
C ALA A 60 -4.30 -9.03 -5.61
N SER A 61 -5.39 -9.23 -4.87
CA SER A 61 -6.39 -8.18 -4.65
C SER A 61 -5.78 -6.94 -4.00
N GLN A 62 -5.00 -7.11 -2.92
CA GLN A 62 -4.36 -5.99 -2.26
C GLN A 62 -3.34 -5.26 -3.15
N ILE A 63 -2.58 -5.99 -3.96
CA ILE A 63 -1.64 -5.41 -4.94
C ILE A 63 -2.38 -4.57 -5.99
N ASN A 64 -3.55 -5.02 -6.45
CA ASN A 64 -4.39 -4.24 -7.35
C ASN A 64 -4.92 -2.97 -6.68
N GLN A 65 -5.48 -3.10 -5.48
CA GLN A 65 -6.00 -1.96 -4.72
C GLN A 65 -4.91 -0.93 -4.41
N ALA A 66 -3.71 -1.37 -4.07
CA ALA A 66 -2.56 -0.51 -3.84
C ALA A 66 -2.20 0.32 -5.08
N LYS A 67 -2.15 -0.33 -6.25
CA LYS A 67 -1.87 0.36 -7.52
C LYS A 67 -2.96 1.37 -7.84
N ASP A 68 -4.24 0.99 -7.75
CA ASP A 68 -5.34 1.89 -8.08
C ASP A 68 -5.35 3.14 -7.17
N LEU A 69 -5.12 2.95 -5.87
CA LEU A 69 -5.10 4.04 -4.90
C LEU A 69 -3.94 5.01 -5.13
N LEU A 70 -2.72 4.51 -5.38
CA LEU A 70 -1.57 5.40 -5.63
C LEU A 70 -1.66 6.14 -6.95
N LEU A 71 -2.30 5.55 -7.96
CA LEU A 71 -2.53 6.26 -9.20
C LEU A 71 -3.53 7.41 -9.01
N ASP A 72 -4.60 7.20 -8.24
CA ASP A 72 -5.57 8.24 -7.91
C ASP A 72 -4.93 9.38 -7.07
N ASP A 73 -4.09 9.02 -6.10
CA ASP A 73 -3.33 9.97 -5.25
C ASP A 73 -2.34 10.82 -6.06
N LEU A 74 -1.69 10.23 -7.07
CA LEU A 74 -0.72 10.93 -7.94
C LEU A 74 -1.38 11.77 -9.06
N GLU A 75 -2.65 11.51 -9.38
CA GLU A 75 -3.43 12.23 -10.39
C GLU A 75 -4.30 13.36 -9.80
N SER A 76 -4.37 13.46 -8.47
CA SER A 76 -5.12 14.47 -7.70
C SER A 76 -4.31 15.74 -7.42
#